data_AF-A0A1I8J7L9-F1
#
_entry.id   AF-A0A1I8J7L9-F1
#
_cell.length_a   1.000
_cell.length_b   1.000
_cell.length_c   1.000
_cell.angle_alpha   90.00
_cell.angle_beta   90.00
_cell.angle_gamma   90.00
#
_symmetry.space_group_name_H-M   'P 1'
#
loop_
_entity.id
_entity.type
_entity.pdbx_description
1 polymer ?
#
loop_
_entity_poly.entity_id
_entity_poly.type
_entity_poly.pdbx_seq_one_letter_code
_entity_poly.pdbx_strand_id
1 'polypeptide(L)'
;MANSELFGKWSSYRDENLEAVFTAMGVSWIGKKLGSKLNVSVSIEDASSGGSEEVQLSVKSLVINTETRLPIDSIASASPAGEDGKLVIHMGEAASAEELKRSGRKQVRELLDNGELLLTIIWDGITAKRWFRRD
;
A
#
# COMPACT_ATOMS: atom_id res chain seq x y z
N MET A 1 -11.56 14.13 5.33
CA MET A 1 -10.91 12.83 5.57
C MET A 1 -9.45 13.05 5.89
N ALA A 2 -8.90 12.38 6.90
CA ALA A 2 -7.46 12.39 7.11
C ALA A 2 -6.74 11.76 5.91
N ASN A 3 -5.51 12.18 5.62
CA ASN A 3 -4.68 11.63 4.55
C ASN A 3 -5.22 11.87 3.12
N SER A 4 -6.15 12.79 2.94
CA SER A 4 -6.67 13.17 1.61
C SER A 4 -5.59 13.65 0.65
N GLU A 5 -4.45 14.11 1.16
CA GLU A 5 -3.26 14.47 0.37
C GLU A 5 -2.64 13.25 -0.34
N LEU A 6 -2.90 12.03 0.11
CA LEU A 6 -2.48 10.80 -0.58
C LEU A 6 -3.35 10.51 -1.82
N PHE A 7 -4.52 11.16 -1.95
CA PHE A 7 -5.43 10.91 -3.06
C PHE A 7 -4.89 11.47 -4.38
N GLY A 8 -5.16 10.72 -5.44
CA GLY A 8 -4.68 11.00 -6.78
C GLY A 8 -3.99 9.80 -7.41
N LYS A 9 -3.39 10.07 -8.56
CA LYS A 9 -2.66 9.09 -9.38
C LYS A 9 -1.17 9.27 -9.19
N TRP A 10 -0.47 8.14 -9.11
CA TRP A 10 0.92 8.08 -8.75
C TRP A 10 1.63 7.05 -9.62
N SER A 11 2.78 7.39 -10.19
CA SER A 11 3.60 6.47 -10.98
C SER A 11 4.92 6.15 -10.28
N SER A 12 5.21 4.86 -10.13
CA SER A 12 6.45 4.42 -9.50
C SER A 12 7.66 4.72 -10.39
N TYR A 13 8.77 5.14 -9.79
CA TYR A 13 10.01 5.40 -10.54
C TYR A 13 11.26 4.79 -9.90
N ARG A 14 11.17 4.33 -8.65
CA ARG A 14 12.27 3.74 -7.90
C ARG A 14 11.74 2.71 -6.91
N ASP A 15 12.49 1.64 -6.70
CA ASP A 15 12.27 0.72 -5.59
C ASP A 15 13.56 0.20 -4.97
N GLU A 16 13.40 -0.36 -3.76
CA GLU A 16 14.45 -0.98 -2.97
C GLU A 16 13.92 -2.29 -2.37
N ASN A 17 14.67 -3.37 -2.55
CA ASN A 17 14.47 -4.66 -1.87
C ASN A 17 13.11 -5.36 -2.09
N LEU A 18 12.32 -4.95 -3.10
CA LEU A 18 11.01 -5.55 -3.37
C LEU A 18 11.07 -7.04 -3.70
N GLU A 19 12.12 -7.49 -4.39
CA GLU A 19 12.28 -8.90 -4.73
C GLU A 19 12.41 -9.79 -3.49
N ALA A 20 13.09 -9.32 -2.44
CA ALA A 20 13.22 -10.05 -1.18
C ALA A 20 11.88 -10.17 -0.46
N VAL A 21 11.12 -9.06 -0.39
CA VAL A 21 9.78 -9.08 0.21
C VAL A 21 8.82 -9.97 -0.57
N PHE A 22 8.78 -9.86 -1.91
CA PHE A 22 7.94 -10.72 -2.74
C PHE A 22 8.36 -12.19 -2.63
N THR A 23 9.63 -12.47 -2.38
CA THR A 23 10.10 -13.82 -2.05
C THR A 23 9.52 -14.35 -0.75
N ALA A 24 9.56 -13.54 0.31
CA ALA A 24 9.02 -13.94 1.59
C ALA A 24 7.48 -14.06 1.59
N MET A 25 6.79 -13.29 0.75
CA MET A 25 5.35 -13.41 0.50
C MET A 25 4.97 -14.64 -0.34
N GLY A 26 5.94 -15.40 -0.85
CA GLY A 26 5.65 -16.56 -1.70
C GLY A 26 5.15 -16.21 -3.11
N VAL A 27 5.30 -14.96 -3.55
CA VAL A 27 4.96 -14.55 -4.93
C VAL A 27 5.78 -15.39 -5.90
N SER A 28 5.15 -15.90 -6.97
CA SER A 28 5.85 -16.73 -7.97
C SER A 28 7.06 -15.99 -8.57
N TRP A 29 8.08 -16.73 -9.03
CA TRP A 29 9.31 -16.16 -9.60
C TRP A 29 9.04 -15.18 -10.75
N ILE A 30 8.01 -15.43 -11.56
CA ILE A 30 7.54 -14.54 -12.63
C ILE A 30 6.96 -13.25 -12.03
N GLY A 31 6.13 -13.37 -10.99
CA GLY A 31 5.55 -12.24 -10.27
C GLY A 31 6.60 -11.36 -9.58
N LYS A 32 7.68 -11.94 -9.05
CA LYS A 32 8.80 -11.18 -8.46
C LYS A 32 9.52 -10.33 -9.49
N LYS A 33 9.93 -10.95 -10.60
CA LYS A 33 10.75 -10.32 -11.65
C LYS A 33 9.98 -9.27 -12.45
N LEU A 34 8.67 -9.47 -12.63
CA LEU A 34 7.78 -8.48 -13.23
C LEU A 34 7.44 -7.40 -12.20
N GLY A 35 7.07 -7.77 -10.98
CA GLY A 35 6.68 -6.84 -9.93
C GLY A 35 7.77 -5.83 -9.55
N SER A 36 9.06 -6.21 -9.56
CA SER A 36 10.19 -5.32 -9.24
C SER A 36 10.71 -4.50 -10.43
N LYS A 37 10.28 -4.79 -11.66
CA LYS A 37 10.76 -4.09 -12.86
C LYS A 37 9.69 -3.26 -13.56
N LEU A 38 8.43 -3.44 -13.18
CA LEU A 38 7.33 -2.72 -13.78
C LEU A 38 7.18 -1.36 -13.11
N ASN A 39 7.08 -0.34 -13.95
CA ASN A 39 6.45 0.90 -13.53
C ASN A 39 4.98 0.58 -13.24
N VAL A 40 4.58 0.85 -12.01
CA VAL A 40 3.23 0.64 -11.52
C VAL A 40 2.61 2.01 -11.29
N SER A 41 1.43 2.21 -11.85
CA SER A 41 0.58 3.34 -11.52
C SER A 41 -0.40 2.93 -10.42
N VAL A 42 -0.58 3.81 -9.44
CA VAL A 42 -1.48 3.63 -8.31
C VAL A 42 -2.46 4.80 -8.28
N SER A 43 -3.76 4.51 -8.23
CA SER A 43 -4.80 5.49 -7.89
C SER A 43 -5.25 5.24 -6.44
N ILE A 44 -5.32 6.30 -5.65
CA ILE A 44 -5.90 6.27 -4.30
C ILE A 44 -7.07 7.25 -4.31
N GLU A 45 -8.26 6.73 -4.05
CA GLU A 45 -9.52 7.49 -4.15
C GLU A 45 -10.36 7.30 -2.89
N ASP A 46 -11.08 8.36 -2.52
CA ASP A 46 -12.16 8.28 -1.54
C ASP A 46 -13.33 7.50 -2.18
N ALA A 47 -13.70 6.39 -1.55
CA ALA A 47 -14.82 5.56 -1.97
C ALA A 47 -15.95 5.54 -0.93
N SER A 48 -15.91 6.46 0.02
CA SER A 48 -16.88 6.52 1.12
C SER A 48 -18.29 6.72 0.59
N SER A 49 -19.24 5.95 1.13
CA SER A 49 -20.64 6.05 0.74
C SER A 49 -21.53 5.74 1.94
N GLY A 50 -22.65 6.45 2.08
CA GLY A 50 -23.71 6.08 3.03
C GLY A 50 -23.29 5.93 4.50
N GLY A 51 -22.19 6.56 4.94
CA GLY A 51 -21.70 6.50 6.32
C GLY A 51 -20.57 5.49 6.58
N SER A 52 -20.11 4.74 5.57
CA SER A 52 -18.88 3.95 5.65
C SER A 52 -17.71 4.70 5.02
N GLU A 53 -16.61 4.85 5.76
CA GLU A 53 -15.37 5.40 5.21
C GLU A 53 -14.57 4.29 4.53
N GLU A 54 -14.31 4.46 3.23
CA GLU A 54 -13.59 3.49 2.40
C GLU A 54 -12.55 4.17 1.52
N VAL A 55 -11.43 3.49 1.31
CA VAL A 55 -10.42 3.89 0.33
C VAL A 55 -10.40 2.88 -0.80
N GLN A 56 -10.49 3.36 -2.03
CA GLN A 56 -10.26 2.56 -3.22
C GLN A 56 -8.80 2.69 -3.67
N LEU A 57 -8.12 1.55 -3.77
CA LEU A 57 -6.77 1.42 -4.29
C LEU A 57 -6.81 0.69 -5.63
N SER A 58 -6.42 1.36 -6.69
CA SER A 58 -6.31 0.76 -8.02
C SER A 58 -4.83 0.70 -8.42
N VAL A 59 -4.33 -0.50 -8.72
CA VAL A 59 -2.94 -0.78 -9.10
C VAL A 59 -2.90 -1.26 -10.54
N LYS A 60 -2.18 -0.54 -11.40
CA LYS A 60 -2.08 -0.81 -12.83
C LYS A 60 -0.63 -0.93 -13.29
N SER A 61 -0.34 -1.93 -14.10
CA SER A 61 0.89 -2.11 -14.85
C SER A 61 0.58 -2.87 -16.16
N LEU A 62 1.60 -3.20 -16.95
CA LEU A 62 1.43 -3.97 -18.19
C LEU A 62 0.75 -5.33 -17.97
N VAL A 63 0.93 -5.95 -16.79
CA VAL A 63 0.46 -7.32 -16.49
C VAL A 63 -0.39 -7.42 -15.22
N ILE A 64 -0.59 -6.30 -14.50
CA ILE A 64 -1.38 -6.23 -13.28
C ILE A 64 -2.45 -5.17 -13.49
N ASN A 65 -3.70 -5.53 -13.25
CA ASN A 65 -4.80 -4.59 -13.15
C ASN A 65 -5.69 -5.05 -12.00
N THR A 66 -5.51 -4.42 -10.85
CA THR A 66 -6.20 -4.80 -9.61
C THR A 66 -6.85 -3.57 -9.02
N GLU A 67 -8.06 -3.74 -8.53
CA GLU A 67 -8.78 -2.73 -7.76
C GLU A 67 -9.22 -3.36 -6.45
N THR A 68 -9.06 -2.63 -5.36
CA THR A 68 -9.40 -3.12 -4.03
C THR A 68 -10.03 -1.99 -3.24
N ARG A 69 -11.19 -2.23 -2.64
CA ARG A 69 -11.82 -1.34 -1.68
C ARG A 69 -11.51 -1.80 -0.27
N LEU A 70 -11.01 -0.89 0.54
CA LEU A 70 -10.56 -1.16 1.89
C LEU A 70 -11.39 -0.31 2.86
N PRO A 71 -12.18 -0.94 3.76
CA PRO A 71 -12.78 -0.22 4.87
C PRO A 71 -11.68 0.34 5.76
N ILE A 72 -11.85 1.57 6.21
CA ILE A 72 -10.88 2.19 7.12
C ILE A 72 -10.81 1.39 8.44
N ASP A 73 -11.92 0.92 8.99
CA ASP A 73 -11.87 0.28 10.32
C ASP A 73 -11.28 -1.15 10.36
N SER A 74 -11.30 -1.89 9.25
CA SER A 74 -11.10 -3.35 9.30
C SER A 74 -9.65 -3.82 9.13
N ILE A 75 -8.86 -3.16 8.28
CA ILE A 75 -7.51 -3.63 7.91
C ILE A 75 -6.55 -2.47 7.65
N ALA A 76 -7.06 -1.25 7.53
CA ALA A 76 -6.26 -0.07 7.38
C ALA A 76 -6.34 0.80 8.63
N SER A 77 -5.43 0.68 9.58
CA SER A 77 -5.32 1.76 10.58
C SER A 77 -4.79 3.02 9.91
N ALA A 78 -5.60 3.64 9.06
CA ALA A 78 -5.49 5.05 8.76
C ALA A 78 -5.89 5.73 10.05
N SER A 79 -4.95 5.92 10.99
CA SER A 79 -5.20 6.74 12.17
C SER A 79 -5.51 8.15 11.67
N PRO A 80 -6.77 8.61 11.72
CA PRO A 80 -7.14 9.90 11.13
C PRO A 80 -6.67 11.08 12.00
N ALA A 81 -6.20 10.79 13.21
CA ALA A 81 -5.52 11.71 14.12
C ALA A 81 -4.74 10.85 15.14
N GLY A 82 -3.50 10.49 14.80
CA GLY A 82 -2.65 9.65 15.63
C GLY A 82 -1.36 9.30 14.90
N GLU A 83 -0.52 10.33 14.76
CA GLU A 83 0.82 10.43 14.13
C GLU A 83 0.89 10.34 12.58
N ASP A 84 1.10 11.53 11.99
CA ASP A 84 1.83 11.78 10.73
C ASP A 84 1.17 11.49 9.35
N GLY A 85 -0.16 11.41 9.23
CA GLY A 85 -0.81 11.53 7.91
C GLY A 85 -0.65 10.32 6.96
N LYS A 86 -0.45 9.11 7.50
CA LYS A 86 -0.10 7.89 6.75
C LYS A 86 -1.30 6.95 6.55
N LEU A 87 -1.30 6.23 5.43
CA LEU A 87 -2.21 5.11 5.16
C LEU A 87 -1.49 3.78 5.43
N VAL A 88 -1.89 3.08 6.49
CA VAL A 88 -1.36 1.75 6.85
C VAL A 88 -2.34 0.68 6.40
N ILE A 89 -1.88 -0.41 5.80
CA ILE A 89 -2.70 -1.58 5.41
C ILE A 89 -2.02 -2.82 5.98
N HIS A 90 -2.66 -3.53 6.89
CA HIS A 90 -2.15 -4.79 7.41
C HIS A 90 -2.39 -5.93 6.40
N MET A 91 -1.47 -6.88 6.28
CA MET A 91 -1.52 -7.89 5.22
C MET A 91 -1.20 -9.29 5.71
N GLY A 92 -1.74 -10.29 5.02
CA GLY A 92 -1.51 -11.71 5.26
C GLY A 92 -2.76 -12.42 5.75
N GLU A 93 -2.64 -13.73 5.93
CA GLU A 93 -3.67 -14.55 6.53
C GLU A 93 -3.59 -14.46 8.06
N ALA A 94 -4.72 -14.19 8.70
CA ALA A 94 -4.88 -14.19 10.15
C ALA A 94 -6.33 -14.52 10.50
N ALA A 95 -6.58 -15.04 11.70
CA ALA A 95 -7.93 -15.36 12.15
C ALA A 95 -8.73 -14.09 12.56
N SER A 96 -8.04 -12.97 12.84
CA SER A 96 -8.68 -11.69 13.12
C SER A 96 -7.81 -10.48 12.72
N ALA A 97 -8.41 -9.29 12.71
CA ALA A 97 -7.72 -8.03 12.45
C ALA A 97 -6.65 -7.72 13.52
N GLU A 98 -6.88 -8.07 14.79
CA GLU A 98 -5.93 -7.90 15.88
C GLU A 98 -4.72 -8.80 15.71
N GLU A 99 -4.93 -10.06 15.30
CA GLU A 99 -3.83 -10.97 14.98
C GLU A 99 -3.02 -10.45 13.78
N LEU A 100 -3.70 -9.96 12.75
CA LEU A 100 -3.04 -9.35 11.60
C LEU A 100 -2.21 -8.13 12.00
N LYS A 101 -2.73 -7.27 12.89
CA LYS A 101 -1.98 -6.13 13.47
C LYS A 101 -0.74 -6.59 14.24
N ARG A 102 -0.87 -7.64 15.06
CA ARG A 102 0.25 -8.23 15.85
C ARG A 102 1.31 -8.90 14.99
N SER A 103 0.97 -9.40 13.80
CA SER A 103 1.94 -9.99 12.88
C SER A 103 3.01 -9.00 12.42
N GLY A 104 2.72 -7.69 12.48
CA GLY A 104 3.60 -6.63 11.98
C GLY A 104 3.69 -6.55 10.45
N ARG A 105 3.06 -7.47 9.72
CA ARG A 105 3.00 -7.48 8.26
C ARG A 105 2.09 -6.36 7.77
N LYS A 106 2.65 -5.39 7.05
CA LYS A 106 1.92 -4.20 6.64
C LYS A 106 2.53 -3.48 5.44
N GLN A 107 1.71 -2.69 4.78
CA GLN A 107 2.11 -1.61 3.89
C GLN A 107 1.88 -0.28 4.60
N VAL A 108 2.77 0.67 4.41
CA VAL A 108 2.62 2.05 4.88
C VAL A 108 2.80 2.96 3.67
N ARG A 109 1.84 3.85 3.43
CA ARG A 109 1.89 4.90 2.41
C ARG A 109 1.95 6.24 3.10
N GLU A 110 2.95 7.03 2.77
CA GLU A 110 3.17 8.36 3.34
C GLU A 110 3.56 9.36 2.25
N LEU A 111 3.10 10.60 2.40
CA LEU A 111 3.53 11.72 1.58
C LEU A 111 4.82 12.27 2.20
N LEU A 112 5.89 12.33 1.42
CA LEU A 112 7.15 12.94 1.83
C LEU A 112 7.11 14.46 1.60
N ASP A 113 7.96 15.21 2.31
CA ASP A 113 8.05 16.68 2.19
C ASP A 113 8.32 17.18 0.76
N ASN A 114 8.90 16.32 -0.08
CA ASN A 114 9.17 16.62 -1.50
C ASN A 114 7.96 16.36 -2.42
N GLY A 115 6.80 15.99 -1.87
CA GLY A 115 5.57 15.70 -2.60
C GLY A 115 5.53 14.30 -3.24
N GLU A 116 6.51 13.45 -2.98
CA GLU A 116 6.51 12.06 -3.44
C GLU A 116 5.75 11.15 -2.49
N LEU A 117 5.09 10.13 -3.04
CA LEU A 117 4.46 9.08 -2.27
C LEU A 117 5.49 7.96 -2.03
N LEU A 118 5.69 7.59 -0.77
CA LEU A 118 6.50 6.44 -0.38
C LEU A 118 5.59 5.29 0.05
N LEU A 119 5.76 4.13 -0.58
CA LEU A 119 5.25 2.84 -0.10
C LEU A 119 6.38 2.10 0.62
N THR A 120 6.17 1.79 1.89
CA THR A 120 7.01 0.86 2.67
C THR A 120 6.26 -0.44 2.89
N ILE A 121 6.84 -1.58 2.53
CA ILE A 121 6.29 -2.93 2.74
C ILE A 121 7.14 -3.62 3.79
N ILE A 122 6.52 -4.09 4.88
CA ILE A 122 7.16 -4.85 5.94
C ILE A 122 6.53 -6.24 5.98
N TRP A 123 7.36 -7.27 5.88
CA TRP A 123 6.93 -8.67 5.90
C TRP A 123 7.98 -9.52 6.62
N ASP A 124 7.62 -10.09 7.77
CA ASP A 124 8.46 -10.99 8.58
C ASP A 124 9.90 -10.46 8.77
N GLY A 125 10.02 -9.17 9.11
CA GLY A 125 11.30 -8.49 9.35
C GLY A 125 12.01 -7.97 8.08
N ILE A 126 11.53 -8.30 6.88
CA ILE A 126 12.07 -7.78 5.63
C ILE A 126 11.32 -6.52 5.24
N THR A 127 12.07 -5.47 4.89
CA THR A 127 11.50 -4.20 4.45
C THR A 127 11.86 -3.94 3.00
N ALA A 128 10.87 -3.50 2.22
CA ALA A 128 11.03 -2.97 0.88
C ALA A 128 10.39 -1.59 0.77
N LYS A 129 10.87 -0.79 -0.18
CA LYS A 129 10.37 0.55 -0.44
C LYS A 129 10.10 0.76 -1.91
N ARG A 130 9.13 1.59 -2.23
CA ARG A 130 8.84 2.06 -3.59
C ARG A 130 8.41 3.51 -3.55
N TRP A 131 9.03 4.33 -4.39
CA TRP A 131 8.73 5.75 -4.52
C TRP A 131 7.90 6.00 -5.77
N PHE A 132 6.97 6.92 -5.64
CA PHE A 132 6.09 7.34 -6.71
C PHE A 132 6.09 8.87 -6.83
N ARG A 133 5.91 9.33 -8.06
CA ARG A 133 5.60 10.74 -8.36
C ARG A 133 4.13 10.87 -8.69
N ARG A 134 3.57 12.03 -8.38
CA ARG A 134 2.21 12.36 -8.80
C ARG A 134 2.18 12.49 -10.33
N ASP A 135 1.13 11.94 -10.94
CA ASP A 135 0.83 12.09 -12.37
C ASP A 135 0.22 13.46 -12.68
#